data_AF-A0A813DVB7-F1
#
_entry.id   AF-A0A813DVB7-F1
#
_cell.length_a   1.000
_cell.length_b   1.000
_cell.length_c   1.000
_cell.angle_alpha   90.00
_cell.angle_beta   90.00
_cell.angle_gamma   90.00
#
_symmetry.space_group_name_H-M   'P 1'
#
loop_
_entity.id
_entity.type
_entity.pdbx_description
1 polymer ?
#
loop_
_entity_poly.entity_id
_entity_poly.type
_entity_poly.pdbx_seq_one_letter_code
_entity_poly.pdbx_strand_id
1 'polypeptide(L)'
;CCGAMVGRKGLASVAAVCLLGLGARAAFVVGSGRATASTSSSVLPRRSLGPAAEAVESSEAEAPCWASASRFFAGAMLGALLLATSAGPAFADVDDVLVPVDGKGKTVMLTKEGLNRGKRLFNNACATCHVGGGTRTNQNVGLGIEELKGSTPPRDNIESLVDYQNNPTTYDGLKDISEVHPSIRGADIWPKMQSMKQSDLYDISAYMLYMTATIPEKWGGGKQYY
;
A
#
# COMPACT_ATOMS: atom_id res chain seq x y z
N CYS A 1 -25.17 0.74 -60.00
CA CYS A 1 -26.18 0.32 -59.00
C CYS A 1 -26.03 1.23 -57.80
N CYS A 2 -26.88 2.26 -57.69
CA CYS A 2 -27.92 2.38 -56.64
C CYS A 2 -27.34 2.18 -55.23
N GLY A 3 -27.31 3.14 -54.29
CA GLY A 3 -28.07 4.38 -54.15
C GLY A 3 -28.73 4.40 -52.76
N ALA A 4 -28.65 5.55 -52.07
CA ALA A 4 -29.53 6.02 -50.98
C ALA A 4 -29.48 5.23 -49.63
N MET A 5 -29.77 5.76 -48.44
CA MET A 5 -30.12 7.09 -47.88
C MET A 5 -30.08 6.91 -46.33
N VAL A 6 -29.54 7.86 -45.57
CA VAL A 6 -30.26 8.80 -44.67
C VAL A 6 -31.21 8.18 -43.63
N GLY A 7 -30.98 8.49 -42.35
CA GLY A 7 -31.91 8.17 -41.25
C GLY A 7 -31.62 8.91 -39.95
N ARG A 8 -31.69 10.24 -39.99
CA ARG A 8 -31.56 11.18 -38.87
C ARG A 8 -32.90 11.25 -38.11
N LYS A 9 -32.91 11.05 -36.79
CA LYS A 9 -33.98 11.57 -35.89
C LYS A 9 -33.35 12.11 -34.61
N GLY A 10 -33.47 13.42 -34.45
CA GLY A 10 -33.33 14.10 -33.17
C GLY A 10 -34.70 14.44 -32.58
N LEU A 11 -34.65 15.36 -31.62
CA LEU A 11 -35.71 15.96 -30.79
C LEU A 11 -36.13 15.12 -29.57
N ALA A 12 -36.35 15.70 -28.39
CA ALA A 12 -36.06 17.03 -27.83
C ALA A 12 -36.50 17.00 -26.36
N SER A 13 -35.87 17.86 -25.56
CA SER A 13 -36.46 18.60 -24.43
C SER A 13 -36.98 17.85 -23.21
N VAL A 14 -36.26 17.96 -22.09
CA VAL A 14 -36.81 18.59 -20.87
C VAL A 14 -35.69 19.42 -20.23
N ALA A 15 -35.88 20.73 -20.26
CA ALA A 15 -35.10 21.71 -19.52
C ALA A 15 -35.60 21.85 -18.08
N ALA A 16 -34.73 22.41 -17.24
CA ALA A 16 -35.00 23.12 -15.98
C ALA A 16 -35.17 22.28 -14.70
N VAL A 17 -34.08 22.20 -13.92
CA VAL A 17 -34.12 22.66 -12.52
C VAL A 17 -32.86 23.47 -12.24
N CYS A 18 -33.10 24.72 -11.86
CA CYS A 18 -32.15 25.76 -11.51
C CYS A 18 -31.68 25.65 -10.06
N LEU A 19 -30.42 26.06 -9.85
CA LEU A 19 -29.91 26.81 -8.68
C LEU A 19 -29.87 26.11 -7.31
N LEU A 20 -28.65 25.87 -6.81
CA LEU A 20 -28.04 26.64 -5.71
C LEU A 20 -26.62 26.09 -5.44
N GLY A 21 -25.60 26.81 -5.92
CA GLY A 21 -24.18 26.48 -5.74
C GLY A 21 -23.33 27.75 -5.65
N LEU A 22 -23.40 28.43 -4.51
CA LEU A 22 -22.45 29.44 -4.02
C LEU A 22 -21.81 28.79 -2.79
N GLY A 23 -20.50 28.71 -2.56
CA GLY A 23 -19.31 29.25 -3.18
C GLY A 23 -18.24 29.11 -2.11
N ALA A 24 -17.15 28.38 -2.38
CA ALA A 24 -16.02 28.31 -1.47
C ALA A 24 -14.72 28.30 -2.29
N ARG A 25 -14.18 29.50 -2.52
CA ARG A 25 -12.77 29.66 -2.93
C ARG A 25 -11.96 29.86 -1.66
N ALA A 26 -11.20 28.84 -1.27
CA ALA A 26 -10.20 28.96 -0.21
C ALA A 26 -9.00 29.72 -0.79
N ALA A 27 -8.77 30.95 -0.32
CA ALA A 27 -7.54 31.68 -0.57
C ALA A 27 -6.52 31.29 0.52
N PHE A 28 -5.47 30.63 0.07
CA PHE A 28 -4.24 30.36 0.80
C PHE A 28 -3.46 31.67 1.01
N VAL A 29 -3.20 32.05 2.26
CA VAL A 29 -2.18 33.07 2.61
C VAL A 29 -1.36 32.59 3.80
N VAL A 30 -0.06 32.50 3.54
CA VAL A 30 1.05 32.23 4.44
C VAL A 30 1.35 33.46 5.29
N GLY A 31 1.64 33.25 6.59
CA GLY A 31 2.18 34.27 7.48
C GLY A 31 3.20 33.66 8.44
N SER A 32 4.48 33.78 8.09
CA SER A 32 5.64 33.49 8.95
C SER A 32 5.94 34.71 9.84
N GLY A 33 6.26 34.50 11.11
CA GLY A 33 6.64 35.61 12.01
C GLY A 33 6.93 35.20 13.45
N ARG A 34 8.22 35.24 13.80
CA ARG A 34 8.94 34.78 15.01
C ARG A 34 9.00 35.83 16.13
N ALA A 35 9.16 35.37 17.40
CA ALA A 35 9.95 35.94 18.54
C ALA A 35 9.23 35.70 19.89
N THR A 36 9.66 34.82 20.80
CA THR A 36 10.78 34.83 21.81
C THR A 36 10.60 35.75 23.04
N ALA A 37 11.08 35.23 24.18
CA ALA A 37 11.27 35.80 25.53
C ALA A 37 10.07 35.63 26.48
N SER A 38 10.03 34.66 27.41
CA SER A 38 10.88 34.36 28.59
C SER A 38 10.61 35.24 29.81
N THR A 39 10.67 34.57 30.97
CA THR A 39 10.95 35.11 32.34
C THR A 39 9.84 35.95 32.98
N SER A 40 9.62 35.93 34.29
CA SER A 40 9.58 34.93 35.36
C SER A 40 8.97 35.67 36.55
N SER A 41 8.46 34.93 37.54
CA SER A 41 8.39 35.34 38.95
C SER A 41 7.36 36.44 39.27
N SER A 42 6.66 36.48 40.39
CA SER A 42 6.57 35.65 41.58
C SER A 42 5.61 36.34 42.55
N VAL A 43 5.07 35.59 43.52
CA VAL A 43 4.66 36.04 44.87
C VAL A 43 3.24 36.66 45.03
N LEU A 44 2.42 35.86 45.71
CA LEU A 44 1.14 36.12 46.41
C LEU A 44 1.36 36.94 47.71
N PRO A 45 0.37 37.15 48.62
CA PRO A 45 -1.05 37.53 48.55
C PRO A 45 -1.35 38.70 49.56
N ARG A 46 -2.63 39.05 49.83
CA ARG A 46 -3.27 39.32 51.17
C ARG A 46 -4.58 40.12 51.01
N ARG A 47 -5.75 39.51 51.35
CA ARG A 47 -6.74 39.87 52.43
C ARG A 47 -7.19 41.35 52.42
N SER A 48 -8.46 41.76 52.56
CA SER A 48 -9.67 41.28 53.27
C SER A 48 -10.78 42.31 53.01
N LEU A 49 -12.07 41.99 52.89
CA LEU A 49 -13.15 42.25 53.87
C LEU A 49 -14.49 42.20 53.09
N GLY A 50 -15.54 41.55 53.63
CA GLY A 50 -16.90 41.53 53.04
C GLY A 50 -17.73 42.75 53.44
N PRO A 51 -19.06 42.66 53.63
CA PRO A 51 -20.10 41.89 52.92
C PRO A 51 -21.23 42.81 52.40
N ALA A 52 -22.07 42.36 51.47
CA ALA A 52 -23.49 42.76 51.35
C ALA A 52 -24.19 41.90 50.29
N ALA A 53 -25.28 41.27 50.71
CA ALA A 53 -26.21 40.57 49.84
C ALA A 53 -26.94 41.55 48.92
N GLU A 54 -27.30 41.10 47.71
CA GLU A 54 -28.70 41.07 47.27
C GLU A 54 -28.81 40.30 45.95
N ALA A 55 -29.82 39.43 45.92
CA ALA A 55 -30.06 38.39 44.94
C ALA A 55 -30.82 38.92 43.73
N VAL A 56 -30.55 38.39 42.53
CA VAL A 56 -31.58 38.24 41.48
C VAL A 56 -31.29 36.96 40.68
N GLU A 57 -32.11 35.95 40.98
CA GLU A 57 -32.73 35.01 40.05
C GLU A 57 -31.85 33.99 39.31
N SER A 58 -31.61 32.87 40.01
CA SER A 58 -31.44 31.56 39.40
C SER A 58 -32.69 31.17 38.62
N SER A 59 -32.68 31.36 37.29
CA SER A 59 -33.52 30.52 36.43
C SER A 59 -32.82 29.18 36.26
N GLU A 60 -33.15 28.25 37.15
CA GLU A 60 -32.84 26.83 37.03
C GLU A 60 -33.53 26.31 35.77
N ALA A 61 -32.86 26.38 34.62
CA ALA A 61 -33.13 25.46 33.54
C ALA A 61 -32.49 24.12 33.94
N GLU A 62 -33.19 23.41 34.84
CA GLU A 62 -32.99 22.00 35.14
C GLU A 62 -32.65 21.29 33.84
N ALA A 63 -31.37 20.92 33.65
CA ALA A 63 -30.99 20.11 32.51
C ALA A 63 -31.70 18.76 32.72
N PRO A 64 -32.73 18.45 31.94
CA PRO A 64 -33.51 17.26 32.21
C PRO A 64 -32.61 16.04 32.04
N CYS A 65 -32.87 14.94 32.75
CA CYS A 65 -32.02 13.73 32.74
C CYS A 65 -31.70 13.19 31.32
N TRP A 66 -32.51 13.56 30.31
CA TRP A 66 -32.28 13.25 28.90
C TRP A 66 -31.26 14.15 28.18
N ALA A 67 -30.81 15.27 28.77
CA ALA A 67 -29.77 16.14 28.23
C ALA A 67 -28.40 15.44 28.15
N SER A 68 -28.15 14.48 29.05
CA SER A 68 -27.02 13.56 28.98
C SER A 68 -27.22 12.59 27.81
N ALA A 69 -28.41 12.00 27.71
CA ALA A 69 -28.75 11.06 26.65
C ALA A 69 -28.66 11.69 25.24
N SER A 70 -29.11 12.94 25.05
CA SER A 70 -29.06 13.63 23.76
C SER A 70 -27.62 13.90 23.29
N ARG A 71 -26.68 14.14 24.21
CA ARG A 71 -25.25 14.27 23.90
C ARG A 71 -24.62 12.93 23.49
N PHE A 72 -25.05 11.82 24.10
CA PHE A 72 -24.63 10.48 23.68
C PHE A 72 -25.19 10.12 22.30
N PHE A 73 -26.46 10.42 22.02
CA PHE A 73 -27.05 10.16 20.71
C PHE A 73 -26.46 11.05 19.60
N ALA A 74 -26.18 12.32 19.89
CA ALA A 74 -25.50 13.21 18.95
C ALA A 74 -24.06 12.75 18.67
N GLY A 75 -23.33 12.31 19.69
CA GLY A 75 -21.99 11.73 19.53
C GLY A 75 -22.01 10.41 18.76
N ALA A 76 -23.00 9.54 19.01
CA ALA A 76 -23.18 8.29 18.29
C ALA A 76 -23.55 8.50 16.82
N MET A 77 -24.42 9.49 16.52
CA MET A 77 -24.77 9.86 15.14
C MET A 77 -23.58 10.47 14.38
N LEU A 78 -22.81 11.35 15.01
CA LEU A 78 -21.61 11.92 14.38
C LEU A 78 -20.52 10.85 14.18
N GLY A 79 -20.35 9.93 15.13
CA GLY A 79 -19.46 8.78 14.99
C GLY A 79 -19.88 7.84 13.87
N ALA A 80 -21.18 7.52 13.77
CA ALA A 80 -21.73 6.71 12.69
C ALA A 80 -21.58 7.39 11.32
N LEU A 81 -21.74 8.72 11.25
CA LEU A 81 -21.54 9.49 10.02
C LEU A 81 -20.06 9.52 9.59
N LEU A 82 -19.12 9.64 10.53
CA LEU A 82 -17.68 9.57 10.24
C LEU A 82 -17.25 8.15 9.81
N LEU A 83 -17.84 7.11 10.40
CA LEU A 83 -17.60 5.72 9.98
C LEU A 83 -18.20 5.43 8.60
N ALA A 84 -19.39 5.95 8.29
CA ALA A 84 -20.04 5.78 7.00
C ALA A 84 -19.40 6.60 5.86
N THR A 85 -18.70 7.69 6.19
CA THR A 85 -17.97 8.53 5.22
C THR A 85 -16.48 8.20 5.12
N SER A 86 -15.98 7.30 5.96
CA SER A 86 -14.62 6.78 5.81
C SER A 86 -14.53 6.05 4.47
N ALA A 87 -13.65 6.55 3.60
CA ALA A 87 -13.34 5.88 2.34
C ALA A 87 -12.97 4.42 2.67
N GLY A 88 -13.60 3.47 1.98
CA GLY A 88 -13.33 2.05 2.15
C GLY A 88 -11.85 1.71 1.97
N PRO A 89 -11.45 0.45 2.21
CA PRO A 89 -10.06 0.04 2.04
C PRO A 89 -9.54 0.43 0.65
N ALA A 90 -8.53 1.28 0.59
CA ALA A 90 -7.78 1.56 -0.63
C ALA A 90 -6.98 0.31 -0.96
N PHE A 91 -7.57 -0.59 -1.75
CA PHE A 91 -6.79 -1.58 -2.46
C PHE A 91 -6.11 -0.83 -3.60
N ALA A 92 -4.80 -0.65 -3.52
CA ALA A 92 -4.03 -0.39 -4.72
C ALA A 92 -4.33 -1.56 -5.67
N ASP A 93 -4.93 -1.26 -6.82
CA ASP A 93 -5.24 -2.31 -7.77
C ASP A 93 -3.92 -2.95 -8.21
N VAL A 94 -3.92 -4.27 -8.33
CA VAL A 94 -2.73 -5.07 -8.69
C VAL A 94 -2.07 -4.56 -9.97
N ASP A 95 -2.85 -3.90 -10.82
CA ASP A 95 -2.46 -3.36 -12.11
C ASP A 95 -1.49 -2.16 -12.01
N ASP A 96 -1.33 -1.53 -10.84
CA ASP A 96 -0.48 -0.34 -10.69
C ASP A 96 1.03 -0.62 -10.53
N VAL A 97 1.43 -1.88 -10.32
CA VAL A 97 2.85 -2.24 -10.07
C VAL A 97 3.54 -2.66 -11.37
N LEU A 98 4.49 -1.83 -11.81
CA LEU A 98 5.35 -2.10 -12.95
C LEU A 98 6.53 -3.00 -12.55
N VAL A 99 6.66 -4.14 -13.22
CA VAL A 99 7.78 -5.07 -13.00
C VAL A 99 8.75 -5.07 -14.19
N PRO A 100 10.07 -4.94 -13.97
CA PRO A 100 11.06 -4.98 -15.04
C PRO A 100 11.19 -6.37 -15.65
N VAL A 101 10.98 -6.47 -16.96
CA VAL A 101 11.13 -7.72 -17.74
C VAL A 101 12.58 -7.95 -18.10
N ASP A 102 13.26 -6.90 -18.56
CA ASP A 102 14.65 -6.93 -19.02
C ASP A 102 15.52 -5.87 -18.33
N GLY A 103 16.84 -5.96 -18.50
CA GLY A 103 17.80 -4.94 -18.06
C GLY A 103 17.85 -3.68 -18.93
N LYS A 104 16.94 -3.53 -19.91
CA LYS A 104 16.90 -2.41 -20.86
C LYS A 104 15.78 -1.41 -20.56
N GLY A 105 15.01 -1.64 -19.49
CA GLY A 105 13.94 -0.76 -19.04
C GLY A 105 12.55 -1.15 -19.55
N LYS A 106 12.37 -2.33 -20.15
CA LYS A 106 11.05 -2.84 -20.50
C LYS A 106 10.33 -3.29 -19.24
N THR A 107 9.16 -2.73 -18.98
CA THR A 107 8.30 -3.12 -17.84
C THR A 107 6.99 -3.74 -18.33
N VAL A 108 6.41 -4.62 -17.51
CA VAL A 108 5.10 -5.22 -17.77
C VAL A 108 4.18 -4.99 -16.56
N MET A 109 2.89 -4.78 -16.84
CA MET A 109 1.84 -4.82 -15.83
C MET A 109 1.41 -6.26 -15.60
N LEU A 110 1.37 -6.69 -14.35
CA LEU A 110 1.00 -8.05 -14.00
C LEU A 110 -0.50 -8.19 -13.79
N THR A 111 -1.07 -9.24 -14.36
CA THR A 111 -2.47 -9.60 -14.10
C THR A 111 -2.59 -10.28 -12.74
N LYS A 112 -3.74 -10.09 -12.08
CA LYS A 112 -4.04 -10.73 -10.79
C LYS A 112 -4.00 -12.25 -10.86
N GLU A 113 -4.40 -12.83 -11.99
CA GLU A 113 -4.36 -14.27 -12.24
C GLU A 113 -2.91 -14.78 -12.27
N GLY A 114 -2.01 -14.06 -12.95
CA GLY A 114 -0.59 -14.37 -13.02
C GLY A 114 0.08 -14.32 -11.64
N LEU A 115 -0.19 -13.26 -10.86
CA LEU A 115 0.35 -13.15 -9.50
C LEU A 115 -0.13 -14.25 -8.56
N ASN A 116 -1.42 -14.59 -8.62
CA ASN A 116 -1.96 -15.67 -7.78
C ASN A 116 -1.36 -17.03 -8.15
N ARG A 117 -1.09 -17.27 -9.44
CA ARG A 117 -0.40 -18.47 -9.88
C ARG A 117 1.06 -18.48 -9.41
N GLY A 118 1.79 -17.39 -9.64
CA GLY A 118 3.17 -17.21 -9.17
C GLY A 118 3.32 -17.42 -7.67
N LYS A 119 2.43 -16.84 -6.86
CA LYS A 119 2.38 -17.05 -5.41
C LYS A 119 2.20 -18.51 -5.02
N ARG A 120 1.30 -19.24 -5.70
CA ARG A 120 1.07 -20.67 -5.42
C ARG A 120 2.30 -21.52 -5.76
N LEU A 121 2.94 -21.22 -6.88
CA LEU A 121 4.15 -21.91 -7.33
C LEU A 121 5.33 -21.63 -6.39
N PHE A 122 5.54 -20.36 -6.04
CA PHE A 122 6.57 -19.94 -5.08
C PHE A 122 6.39 -20.62 -3.72
N ASN A 123 5.15 -20.68 -3.22
CA ASN A 123 4.86 -21.34 -1.95
C ASN A 123 5.11 -22.85 -1.97
N ASN A 124 4.96 -23.50 -3.12
CA ASN A 124 5.20 -24.93 -3.26
C ASN A 124 6.70 -25.27 -3.36
N ALA A 125 7.44 -24.51 -4.18
CA ALA A 125 8.81 -24.85 -4.53
C ALA A 125 9.88 -24.06 -3.78
N CYS A 126 9.64 -22.79 -3.49
CA CYS A 126 10.67 -21.84 -3.03
C CYS A 126 10.52 -21.51 -1.55
N ALA A 127 9.29 -21.41 -1.04
CA ALA A 127 9.01 -20.89 0.29
C ALA A 127 9.59 -21.72 1.44
N THR A 128 9.97 -22.99 1.24
CA THR A 128 10.65 -23.76 2.29
C THR A 128 11.95 -23.07 2.75
N CYS A 129 12.67 -22.45 1.83
CA CYS A 129 13.91 -21.74 2.10
C CYS A 129 13.76 -20.22 2.03
N HIS A 130 12.82 -19.74 1.21
CA HIS A 130 12.63 -18.31 0.91
C HIS A 130 11.35 -17.69 1.47
N VAL A 131 10.99 -18.03 2.72
CA VAL A 131 9.82 -17.43 3.36
C VAL A 131 9.99 -15.91 3.47
N GLY A 132 9.02 -15.17 2.92
CA GLY A 132 8.98 -13.70 3.01
C GLY A 132 10.20 -13.03 2.38
N GLY A 133 10.81 -13.64 1.35
CA GLY A 133 11.97 -13.08 0.66
C GLY A 133 13.31 -13.23 1.38
N GLY A 134 13.36 -13.83 2.57
CA GLY A 134 14.64 -14.19 3.21
C GLY A 134 15.28 -15.42 2.58
N THR A 135 16.43 -15.85 3.10
CA THR A 135 17.05 -17.14 2.73
C THR A 135 17.53 -17.84 3.98
N ARG A 136 16.97 -19.02 4.28
CA ARG A 136 17.28 -19.75 5.52
C ARG A 136 18.70 -20.28 5.61
N THR A 137 19.27 -20.71 4.48
CA THR A 137 20.61 -21.30 4.42
C THR A 137 21.73 -20.27 4.40
N ASN A 138 21.43 -19.04 3.98
CA ASN A 138 22.36 -17.93 3.91
C ASN A 138 21.63 -16.61 4.16
N GLN A 139 21.74 -16.07 5.37
CA GLN A 139 21.05 -14.84 5.76
C GLN A 139 21.65 -13.58 5.12
N ASN A 140 22.81 -13.68 4.45
CA ASN A 140 23.45 -12.54 3.79
C ASN A 140 22.95 -12.33 2.35
N VAL A 141 22.15 -13.25 1.80
CA VAL A 141 21.65 -13.18 0.42
C VAL A 141 20.15 -13.42 0.41
N GLY A 142 19.37 -12.33 0.42
CA GLY A 142 17.91 -12.34 0.31
C GLY A 142 17.41 -12.26 -1.12
N LEU A 143 16.07 -12.23 -1.24
CA LEU A 143 15.34 -11.90 -2.47
C LEU A 143 14.86 -10.43 -2.47
N GLY A 144 15.49 -9.57 -1.65
CA GLY A 144 15.29 -8.12 -1.68
C GLY A 144 15.87 -7.50 -2.94
N ILE A 145 15.41 -6.31 -3.31
CA ILE A 145 15.81 -5.69 -4.58
C ILE A 145 17.29 -5.29 -4.57
N GLU A 146 17.82 -4.91 -3.40
CA GLU A 146 19.21 -4.53 -3.20
C GLU A 146 20.15 -5.72 -3.41
N GLU A 147 19.83 -6.89 -2.86
CA GLU A 147 20.61 -8.11 -3.04
C GLU A 147 20.51 -8.65 -4.47
N LEU A 148 19.31 -8.61 -5.06
CA LEU A 148 19.12 -9.03 -6.44
C LEU A 148 19.93 -8.16 -7.41
N LYS A 149 19.93 -6.83 -7.22
CA LYS A 149 20.74 -5.89 -8.01
C LYS A 149 22.25 -6.05 -7.79
N GLY A 150 22.67 -6.40 -6.58
CA GLY A 150 24.07 -6.55 -6.23
C GLY A 150 24.70 -7.86 -6.73
N SER A 151 23.90 -8.81 -7.21
CA SER A 151 24.40 -10.08 -7.76
C SER A 151 25.04 -9.91 -9.14
N THR A 152 25.92 -10.84 -9.51
CA THR A 152 26.58 -10.89 -10.83
C THR A 152 26.23 -12.19 -11.53
N PRO A 153 25.52 -12.19 -12.69
CA PRO A 153 24.86 -11.04 -13.31
C PRO A 153 23.72 -10.48 -12.44
N PRO A 154 23.29 -9.21 -12.64
CA PRO A 154 22.18 -8.62 -11.89
C PRO A 154 20.88 -9.40 -12.07
N ARG A 155 20.18 -9.68 -10.97
CA ARG A 155 18.97 -10.52 -10.92
C ARG A 155 17.69 -9.74 -10.62
N ASP A 156 17.65 -8.48 -11.03
CA ASP A 156 16.59 -7.51 -10.71
C ASP A 156 15.48 -7.42 -11.77
N ASN A 157 15.45 -8.37 -12.70
CA ASN A 157 14.52 -8.41 -13.83
C ASN A 157 14.01 -9.85 -14.07
N ILE A 158 12.84 -9.99 -14.70
CA ILE A 158 12.22 -11.31 -14.87
C ILE A 158 13.12 -12.25 -15.67
N GLU A 159 13.74 -11.80 -16.75
CA GLU A 159 14.61 -12.65 -17.58
C GLU A 159 15.78 -13.22 -16.79
N SER A 160 16.45 -12.40 -15.97
CA SER A 160 17.57 -12.83 -15.11
C SER A 160 17.15 -13.81 -14.00
N LEU A 161 15.96 -13.65 -13.43
CA LEU A 161 15.43 -14.59 -12.43
C LEU A 161 15.03 -15.92 -13.06
N VAL A 162 14.47 -15.87 -14.26
CA VAL A 162 14.16 -17.06 -15.05
C VAL A 162 15.44 -17.79 -15.46
N ASP A 163 16.49 -17.06 -15.86
CA ASP A 163 17.82 -17.62 -16.10
C ASP A 163 18.38 -18.31 -14.86
N TYR A 164 18.29 -17.66 -13.70
CA TYR A 164 18.72 -18.24 -12.42
C TYR A 164 17.97 -19.53 -12.06
N GLN A 165 16.66 -19.61 -12.32
CA GLN A 165 15.89 -20.84 -12.10
C GLN A 165 16.23 -21.96 -13.09
N ASN A 166 16.72 -21.61 -14.28
CA ASN A 166 17.20 -22.58 -15.24
C ASN A 166 18.60 -23.08 -14.88
N ASN A 167 19.51 -22.16 -14.56
CA ASN A 167 20.93 -22.42 -14.31
C ASN A 167 21.44 -21.52 -13.16
N PRO A 168 21.26 -21.93 -11.90
CA PRO A 168 21.56 -21.08 -10.76
C PRO A 168 23.08 -20.98 -10.56
N THR A 169 23.56 -19.77 -10.33
CA THR A 169 24.97 -19.49 -10.09
C THR A 169 25.20 -18.89 -8.71
N THR A 170 26.43 -18.95 -8.20
CA THR A 170 26.83 -18.22 -7.00
C THR A 170 26.56 -16.71 -7.14
N TYR A 171 26.57 -15.97 -6.03
CA TYR A 171 26.26 -14.53 -6.03
C TYR A 171 27.21 -13.70 -6.92
N ASP A 172 28.44 -14.17 -7.09
CA ASP A 172 29.47 -13.65 -7.98
C ASP A 172 29.42 -14.22 -9.41
N GLY A 173 28.52 -15.17 -9.69
CA GLY A 173 28.29 -15.73 -11.03
C GLY A 173 29.32 -16.73 -11.53
N LEU A 174 30.35 -17.06 -10.72
CA LEU A 174 31.50 -17.85 -11.19
C LEU A 174 31.27 -19.35 -11.17
N LYS A 175 30.38 -19.86 -10.29
CA LYS A 175 30.15 -21.29 -10.11
C LYS A 175 28.68 -21.63 -10.29
N ASP A 176 28.43 -22.72 -10.99
CA ASP A 176 27.12 -23.37 -11.04
C ASP A 176 26.81 -24.03 -9.69
N ILE A 177 25.58 -23.87 -9.22
CA ILE A 177 25.10 -24.41 -7.94
C ILE A 177 23.84 -25.26 -8.12
N SER A 178 23.58 -25.78 -9.32
CA SER A 178 22.40 -26.62 -9.61
C SER A 178 22.28 -27.84 -8.69
N GLU A 179 23.41 -28.35 -8.16
CA GLU A 179 23.46 -29.47 -7.21
C GLU A 179 22.88 -29.13 -5.82
N VAL A 180 22.97 -27.86 -5.41
CA VAL A 180 22.58 -27.40 -4.06
C VAL A 180 21.44 -26.38 -4.05
N HIS A 181 20.99 -25.95 -5.23
CA HIS A 181 19.86 -25.03 -5.40
C HIS A 181 18.85 -25.59 -6.42
N PRO A 182 17.54 -25.61 -6.11
CA PRO A 182 16.51 -26.05 -7.03
C PRO A 182 16.57 -25.31 -8.37
N SER A 183 16.62 -26.08 -9.47
CA SER A 183 16.68 -25.56 -10.84
C SER A 183 16.20 -26.58 -11.88
N ILE A 184 15.95 -26.12 -13.11
CA ILE A 184 15.63 -26.99 -14.24
C ILE A 184 16.85 -27.85 -14.64
N ARG A 185 18.07 -27.30 -14.58
CA ARG A 185 19.30 -28.05 -14.87
C ARG A 185 19.52 -29.23 -13.91
N GLY A 186 19.22 -29.04 -12.62
CA GLY A 186 19.27 -30.09 -11.60
C GLY A 186 17.93 -30.82 -11.40
N ALA A 187 17.04 -30.87 -12.40
CA ALA A 187 15.72 -31.46 -12.24
C ALA A 187 15.77 -32.96 -11.87
N ASP A 188 16.86 -33.66 -12.15
CA ASP A 188 17.10 -35.04 -11.73
C ASP A 188 17.12 -35.22 -10.20
N ILE A 189 17.74 -34.30 -9.47
CA ILE A 189 17.82 -34.29 -8.00
C ILE A 189 16.71 -33.45 -7.33
N TRP A 190 16.03 -32.58 -8.08
CA TRP A 190 14.96 -31.71 -7.61
C TRP A 190 13.59 -32.07 -8.23
N PRO A 191 12.84 -33.05 -7.70
CA PRO A 191 11.58 -33.52 -8.28
C PRO A 191 10.52 -32.43 -8.49
N LYS A 192 10.51 -31.39 -7.63
CA LYS A 192 9.56 -30.26 -7.77
C LYS A 192 9.82 -29.41 -9.01
N MET A 193 11.04 -29.41 -9.54
CA MET A 193 11.41 -28.63 -10.73
C MET A 193 11.13 -29.39 -12.03
N GLN A 194 11.01 -30.72 -12.00
CA GLN A 194 10.79 -31.56 -13.20
C GLN A 194 9.50 -31.22 -13.96
N SER A 195 8.46 -30.81 -13.25
CA SER A 195 7.15 -30.49 -13.83
C SER A 195 6.98 -29.00 -14.17
N MET A 196 7.97 -28.16 -13.84
CA MET A 196 7.89 -26.73 -14.08
C MET A 196 8.13 -26.38 -15.54
N LYS A 197 7.29 -25.50 -16.08
CA LYS A 197 7.43 -24.96 -17.43
C LYS A 197 8.03 -23.56 -17.39
N GLN A 198 8.53 -23.10 -18.53
CA GLN A 198 9.07 -21.75 -18.65
C GLN A 198 8.07 -20.64 -18.25
N SER A 199 6.77 -20.86 -18.52
CA SER A 199 5.71 -19.95 -18.06
C SER A 199 5.58 -19.91 -16.54
N ASP A 200 5.80 -21.05 -15.87
CA ASP A 200 5.70 -21.15 -14.41
C ASP A 200 6.88 -20.41 -13.77
N LEU A 201 8.09 -20.54 -14.34
CA LEU A 201 9.26 -19.78 -13.91
C LEU A 201 9.07 -18.27 -14.08
N TYR A 202 8.43 -17.86 -15.18
CA TYR A 202 8.08 -16.46 -15.41
C TYR A 202 7.12 -15.94 -14.32
N ASP A 203 6.05 -16.68 -14.03
CA ASP A 203 5.05 -16.31 -13.02
C ASP A 203 5.65 -16.25 -11.59
N ILE A 204 6.56 -17.17 -11.25
CA ILE A 204 7.32 -17.15 -9.98
C ILE A 204 8.19 -15.90 -9.90
N SER A 205 8.95 -15.61 -10.95
CA SER A 205 9.87 -14.44 -11.01
C SER A 205 9.10 -13.12 -10.91
N ALA A 206 7.99 -13.03 -11.62
CA ALA A 206 7.09 -11.90 -11.58
C ALA A 206 6.53 -11.68 -10.16
N TYR A 207 6.12 -12.75 -9.48
CA TYR A 207 5.66 -12.68 -8.10
C TYR A 207 6.76 -12.18 -7.15
N MET A 208 8.00 -12.67 -7.27
CA MET A 208 9.12 -12.21 -6.45
C MET A 208 9.37 -10.70 -6.60
N LEU A 209 9.45 -10.20 -7.84
CA LEU A 209 9.68 -8.78 -8.08
C LEU A 209 8.49 -7.92 -7.65
N TYR A 210 7.25 -8.39 -7.85
CA TYR A 210 6.06 -7.73 -7.34
C TYR A 210 6.12 -7.55 -5.81
N MET A 211 6.56 -8.58 -5.09
CA MET A 211 6.71 -8.52 -3.63
C MET A 211 7.81 -7.53 -3.21
N THR A 212 8.93 -7.46 -3.93
CA THR A 212 9.98 -6.45 -3.67
C THR A 212 9.49 -5.02 -3.85
N ALA A 213 8.61 -4.77 -4.82
CA ALA A 213 8.06 -3.45 -5.08
C ALA A 213 6.93 -3.06 -4.09
N THR A 214 6.11 -4.03 -3.67
CA THR A 214 4.92 -3.77 -2.84
C THR A 214 5.27 -3.65 -1.36
N ILE A 215 6.19 -4.48 -0.85
CA ILE A 215 6.56 -4.51 0.57
C ILE A 215 8.08 -4.64 0.78
N PRO A 216 8.88 -3.66 0.33
CA PRO A 216 10.35 -3.76 0.34
C PRO A 216 10.94 -4.01 1.73
N GLU A 217 10.40 -3.38 2.78
CA GLU A 217 10.94 -3.56 4.14
C GLU A 217 10.66 -4.94 4.73
N LYS A 218 9.49 -5.52 4.40
CA LYS A 218 9.09 -6.84 4.93
C LYS A 218 9.65 -7.98 4.11
N TRP A 219 9.78 -7.78 2.80
CA TRP A 219 10.28 -8.78 1.88
C TRP A 219 11.82 -8.79 1.88
N GLY A 220 12.42 -9.82 2.45
CA GLY A 220 13.88 -9.92 2.62
C GLY A 220 14.40 -9.40 3.96
N GLY A 221 13.63 -8.56 4.67
CA GLY A 221 14.02 -8.01 5.98
C GLY A 221 14.08 -9.04 7.13
N GLY A 222 13.55 -10.24 6.92
CA GLY A 222 13.61 -11.33 7.89
C GLY A 222 12.80 -11.04 9.16
N LYS A 223 13.22 -11.62 10.29
CA LYS A 223 12.40 -11.64 11.52
C LYS A 223 12.18 -10.29 12.20
N GLN A 224 12.85 -9.24 11.76
CA GLN A 224 12.74 -7.91 12.35
C GLN A 224 11.48 -7.15 11.88
N TYR A 225 10.84 -7.60 10.78
CA TYR A 225 9.75 -6.88 10.12
C TYR A 225 8.42 -7.66 10.05
N TYR A 226 8.31 -8.82 10.72
CA TYR A 226 7.04 -9.55 10.91
C TYR A 226 6.25 -8.95 12.06
#